data_AF-A0A3E1KMC2-F1
#
_entry.id   AF-A0A3E1KMC2-F1
#
_cell.length_a   1.000
_cell.length_b   1.000
_cell.length_c   1.000
_cell.angle_alpha   90.00
_cell.angle_beta   90.00
_cell.angle_gamma   90.00
#
_symmetry.space_group_name_H-M   'P 1'
#
loop_
_entity.id
_entity.type
_entity.pdbx_description
1 polymer ?
#
loop_
_entity_poly.entity_id
_entity_poly.type
_entity_poly.pdbx_seq_one_letter_code
_entity_poly.pdbx_strand_id
1 'polypeptide(L)' 'MRASEVLQKCLSNSLSGMHALRQRSLLRAVEALVHGGRLTLIDIARAWPGA' A
#
# COMPACT_ATOMS: atom_id res chain seq x y z
N MET A 1 -8.07 -12.37 8.48
CA MET A 1 -8.58 -11.28 7.62
C MET A 1 -7.42 -10.39 7.27
N ARG A 2 -7.09 -10.23 5.99
CA ARG A 2 -5.88 -9.53 5.56
C ARG A 2 -6.17 -8.02 5.45
N ALA A 3 -5.35 -7.15 6.06
CA ALA A 3 -5.63 -5.70 6.11
C ALA A 3 -5.71 -5.08 4.71
N SER A 4 -4.88 -5.57 3.79
CA SER A 4 -4.91 -5.24 2.37
C SER A 4 -6.23 -5.61 1.67
N GLU A 5 -6.90 -6.70 2.06
CA GLU A 5 -8.21 -7.07 1.48
C GLU A 5 -9.31 -6.13 1.95
N VAL A 6 -9.26 -5.71 3.22
CA VAL A 6 -10.18 -4.71 3.79
C VAL A 6 -9.99 -3.37 3.09
N LEU A 7 -8.73 -2.92 2.97
CA LEU A 7 -8.39 -1.67 2.29
C LEU A 7 -8.86 -1.67 0.82
N GLN A 8 -8.67 -2.78 0.12
CA GLN A 8 -9.12 -2.96 -1.27
C GLN A 8 -10.63 -2.84 -1.43
N LYS A 9 -11.41 -3.32 -0.45
CA LYS A 9 -12.87 -3.19 -0.46
C LYS A 9 -13.33 -1.77 -0.13
N CYS A 10 -12.73 -1.15 0.89
CA CYS A 10 -13.13 0.20 1.34
C CYS A 10 -12.74 1.30 0.35
N LEU A 11 -11.63 1.14 -0.37
CA LEU A 11 -11.05 2.16 -1.24
C LEU A 11 -10.98 1.71 -2.72
N SER A 12 -11.86 0.80 -3.13
CA SER A 12 -11.84 0.20 -4.48
C SER A 12 -11.76 1.23 -5.60
N ASN A 13 -12.54 2.31 -5.53
CA ASN A 13 -12.56 3.40 -6.51
C ASN A 13 -11.25 4.21 -6.55
N SER A 14 -10.58 4.39 -5.41
CA SER A 14 -9.31 5.12 -5.33
C SER A 14 -8.12 4.26 -5.76
N LEU A 15 -8.20 2.95 -5.51
CA LEU A 15 -7.16 1.99 -5.89
C LEU A 15 -7.25 1.62 -7.37
N SER A 16 -8.44 1.57 -7.97
CA SER A 16 -8.63 1.24 -9.39
C SER A 16 -7.99 2.26 -10.33
N GLY A 17 -7.97 3.54 -9.95
CA GLY A 17 -7.30 4.62 -10.69
C GLY A 17 -5.81 4.76 -10.39
N MET A 18 -5.26 3.98 -9.46
CA MET A 18 -3.86 4.08 -9.03
C MET A 18 -2.94 3.26 -9.93
N HIS A 19 -1.75 3.78 -10.23
CA HIS A 19 -0.72 3.02 -10.93
C HIS A 19 -0.39 1.72 -10.17
N ALA A 20 -0.36 0.58 -10.87
CA ALA A 20 -0.28 -0.75 -10.26
C ALA A 20 0.90 -0.93 -9.29
N LEU A 21 2.07 -0.34 -9.59
CA LEU A 21 3.24 -0.37 -8.69
C LEU A 21 3.01 0.41 -7.39
N ARG A 22 2.31 1.55 -7.45
CA ARG A 22 1.95 2.36 -6.28
C ARG A 22 0.94 1.63 -5.40
N GLN A 23 -0.09 1.07 -6.02
CA GLN A 23 -1.10 0.25 -5.34
C GLN A 23 -0.46 -0.93 -4.60
N ARG A 24 0.41 -1.69 -5.28
CA ARG A 24 1.08 -2.85 -4.69
C ARG A 24 1.94 -2.46 -3.49
N SER A 25 2.62 -1.33 -3.56
CA SER A 25 3.49 -0.86 -2.49
C SER A 25 2.69 -0.35 -1.28
N LEU A 26 1.60 0.38 -1.52
CA LEU A 26 0.67 0.78 -0.47
C LEU A 26 0.10 -0.43 0.27
N LEU A 27 -0.36 -1.46 -0.46
CA LEU A 27 -0.92 -2.67 0.16
C LEU A 27 0.13 -3.42 0.99
N ARG A 28 1.38 -3.52 0.51
CA ARG A 28 2.49 -4.11 1.28
C ARG A 28 2.82 -3.31 2.53
N ALA A 29 2.80 -1.98 2.43
CA ALA A 29 3.02 -1.08 3.54
C ALA A 29 1.93 -1.27 4.61
N VAL A 30 0.65 -1.28 4.22
CA VAL A 30 -0.48 -1.53 5.14
C VAL A 30 -0.34 -2.90 5.82
N GLU A 31 0.00 -3.94 5.07
CA GLU A 31 0.25 -5.27 5.64
C GLU A 31 1.39 -5.25 6.66
N ALA A 32 2.52 -4.62 6.33
CA ALA A 32 3.66 -4.50 7.24
C ALA A 32 3.24 -3.78 8.53
N LEU A 33 2.52 -2.66 8.44
CA LEU A 33 2.05 -1.91 9.60
C LEU A 33 1.18 -2.75 10.54
N VAL A 34 0.22 -3.49 9.99
CA VAL A 34 -0.71 -4.32 10.77
C VAL A 34 0.01 -5.49 11.45
N HIS A 35 1.09 -6.01 10.86
CA HIS A 35 1.91 -7.05 11.48
C HIS A 35 3.00 -6.50 12.42
N GLY A 36 2.97 -5.20 12.76
CA GLY A 36 3.99 -4.56 13.61
C GLY A 36 5.32 -4.34 12.91
N GLY A 37 5.38 -4.50 11.59
CA GLY A 37 6.52 -4.20 10.75
C GLY A 37 6.78 -2.70 10.69
N ARG A 38 8.06 -2.32 10.84
CA ARG A 38 8.49 -0.93 10.81
C ARG A 38 8.40 -0.39 9.39
N LEU A 39 7.50 0.57 9.18
CA LEU A 39 7.27 1.18 7.89
C LEU A 39 8.16 2.41 7.77
N THR A 40 9.30 2.28 7.08
CA THR A 40 10.21 3.43 6.93
C THR A 40 9.72 4.31 5.79
N LEU A 41 9.81 5.64 5.96
CA LEU A 41 9.48 6.60 4.90
C LEU A 41 10.29 6.35 3.61
N ILE A 42 11.45 5.70 3.72
CA ILE A 42 12.30 5.24 2.61
C ILE A 42 11.61 4.14 1.78
N ASP A 43 10.87 3.23 2.41
CA ASP A 43 10.19 2.15 1.69
C ASP A 43 8.97 2.67 0.91
N ILE A 44 8.33 3.72 1.43
CA ILE A 44 7.30 4.47 0.69
C ILE A 44 7.93 5.25 -0.46
N ALA A 45 9.06 5.94 -0.22
CA ALA A 45 9.73 6.74 -1.24
C ALA A 45 10.20 5.90 -2.44
N ARG A 46 10.79 4.72 -2.20
CA ARG A 46 11.20 3.78 -3.26
C ARG A 46 10.06 3.23 -4.10
N ALA A 47 8.85 3.24 -3.55
CA ALA A 47 7.64 2.75 -4.19
C ALA A 47 6.93 3.79 -5.06
N TRP A 48 7.36 5.06 -5.00
CA TRP A 48 6.73 6.15 -5.74
C TRP A 48 7.46 6.39 -7.08
N PRO A 49 6.86 6.05 -8.24
CA PRO A 49 7.45 6.39 -9.53
C PRO A 49 7.48 7.91 -9.72
N GLY A 50 8.65 8.44 -10.09
CA GLY A 50 8.91 9.87 -10.29
C GLY A 50 9.84 10.52 -9.27
N ALA A 51 10.42 9.75 -8.35
CA ALA A 51 11.63 10.12 -7.61
C ALA A 51 12.88 9.70 -8.38
#